data_AF-A0A931UUY6-F1
#
_entry.id   AF-A0A931UUY6-F1
#
_cell.length_a   1.000
_cell.length_b   1.000
_cell.length_c   1.000
_cell.angle_alpha   90.00
_cell.angle_beta   90.00
_cell.angle_gamma   90.00
#
_symmetry.space_group_name_H-M   'P 1'
#
loop_
_entity.id
_entity.type
_entity.pdbx_description
1 polymer ?
#
loop_
_entity_poly.entity_id
_entity_poly.type
_entity_poly.pdbx_seq_one_letter_code
_entity_poly.pdbx_strand_id
1 'polypeptide(L)'
;MRRLLLLASLTGLALAACGGTPKPKHPPGSDGPATDRVSTSAQRERVAVTIYNQGFGLVREVRDVDLAKGRVALEYRDVAEHVQPETVSLKSLDGADLLSVFEQNYRYDLLTPEKLLEKHIGKKVRLYRWNEAKGVEEGFDAKVLSVEGGIPVYELGGEITYGFPGRVAFPDVPKDLLSKPTLVWLLGSGRDKQKLELTYLTSQMTWRCDYVMVIDDKDASADLTGWVTLDNKSGVAFENAQLRLVAGDVNKVAPAADAYDEGLDDEEKEYAKKDEGGFSEEAFFEYHLYTLGRPTTLLNREQKQATLLESNGVAVKKKLIFSGASYWYRGKYGQVVTNQKVSVFLDLENSEKNKLGVPLPKGIVRVYKSDSSGARQFIGEDRIDHTPRDEKIRVKMGEAFDVVADRKQMSWKPLGSCTSETEWETEIRNHKDTPIEVELVEPVGGDWQVVQSSLPAKKQDAHTFTFDARVPARGKTTVTYRVQVRWC
;
A
#
# COMPACT_ATOMS: atom_id res chain seq x y z
N MET A 1 -59.73 67.48 21.88
CA MET A 1 -58.78 66.79 22.77
C MET A 1 -57.68 66.19 21.88
N ARG A 2 -56.53 66.87 21.77
CA ARG A 2 -55.23 66.55 22.39
C ARG A 2 -54.49 65.34 21.75
N ARG A 3 -53.59 65.67 20.80
CA ARG A 3 -52.38 64.89 20.46
C ARG A 3 -51.37 65.00 21.62
N LEU A 4 -50.40 64.09 21.74
CA LEU A 4 -48.98 64.34 21.33
C LEU A 4 -48.12 63.06 21.42
N LEU A 5 -46.95 63.09 20.78
CA LEU A 5 -45.85 62.13 20.96
C LEU A 5 -44.85 62.68 22.00
N LEU A 6 -43.92 61.83 22.45
CA LEU A 6 -42.44 61.91 22.22
C LEU A 6 -41.60 61.58 23.48
N LEU A 7 -40.33 61.21 23.24
CA LEU A 7 -39.22 60.92 24.18
C LEU A 7 -39.34 59.64 25.04
N ALA A 8 -38.27 59.08 25.61
CA ALA A 8 -36.87 58.93 25.14
C ALA A 8 -36.10 57.96 26.06
N SER A 9 -35.06 57.32 25.53
CA SER A 9 -34.13 56.40 26.20
C SER A 9 -33.30 57.01 27.35
N LEU A 10 -32.95 56.20 28.38
CA LEU A 10 -31.56 55.72 28.56
C LEU A 10 -31.38 54.59 29.63
N THR A 11 -30.41 53.70 29.38
CA THR A 11 -29.59 52.88 30.31
C THR A 11 -30.15 52.39 31.65
N GLY A 12 -30.27 51.06 31.77
CA GLY A 12 -29.96 50.31 32.99
C GLY A 12 -28.91 49.24 32.67
N LEU A 13 -27.70 49.33 33.21
CA LEU A 13 -26.57 48.48 32.81
C LEU A 13 -26.55 47.17 33.61
N ALA A 14 -27.05 46.08 33.03
CA ALA A 14 -26.93 44.74 33.60
C ALA A 14 -25.54 44.15 33.30
N LEU A 15 -24.76 43.82 34.32
CA LEU A 15 -23.56 43.00 34.17
C LEU A 15 -24.00 41.57 33.79
N ALA A 16 -23.87 41.23 32.51
CA ALA A 16 -23.88 39.84 32.09
C ALA A 16 -22.61 39.16 32.65
N ALA A 17 -22.78 38.30 33.66
CA ALA A 17 -21.68 37.49 34.15
C ALA A 17 -21.15 36.62 33.01
N CYS A 18 -19.83 36.63 32.77
CA CYS A 18 -19.21 35.80 31.75
C CYS A 18 -19.51 34.32 32.06
N GLY A 19 -20.32 33.68 31.21
CA GLY A 19 -20.61 32.26 31.32
C GLY A 19 -19.30 31.49 31.15
N GLY A 20 -18.82 30.88 32.25
CA GLY A 20 -17.63 30.03 32.19
C GLY A 20 -17.87 28.88 31.22
N THR A 21 -16.90 28.61 30.34
CA THR A 21 -16.92 27.46 29.45
C THR A 21 -17.17 26.19 30.28
N PRO A 22 -18.11 25.30 29.88
CA PRO A 22 -18.41 24.11 30.65
C PRO A 22 -17.14 23.26 30.75
N LYS A 23 -16.63 23.09 31.97
CA LYS A 23 -15.50 22.17 32.21
C LYS A 23 -15.89 20.77 31.74
N PRO A 24 -14.97 20.01 31.11
CA PRO A 24 -15.22 18.61 30.79
C PRO A 24 -15.67 17.85 32.05
N LYS A 25 -16.77 17.10 31.93
CA LYS A 25 -17.33 16.32 33.05
C LYS A 25 -16.49 15.06 33.27
N HIS A 26 -15.43 15.19 34.05
CA HIS A 26 -14.67 14.01 34.49
C HIS A 26 -15.51 13.13 35.44
N PRO A 27 -15.38 11.80 35.39
CA PRO A 27 -16.03 10.91 36.34
C PRO A 27 -15.65 11.25 37.79
N PRO A 28 -16.62 11.26 38.74
CA PRO A 28 -16.36 11.67 40.12
C PRO A 28 -15.39 10.71 40.83
N GLY A 29 -14.40 11.27 41.51
CA GLY A 29 -13.30 10.51 42.14
C GLY A 29 -11.99 10.48 41.33
N SER A 30 -11.85 11.35 40.32
CA SER A 30 -10.65 11.44 39.47
C SER A 30 -9.51 12.29 40.05
N ASP A 31 -9.74 13.04 41.14
CA ASP A 31 -8.73 13.90 41.79
C ASP A 31 -7.72 13.13 42.68
N GLY A 32 -7.96 11.84 42.94
CA GLY A 32 -7.11 11.00 43.80
C GLY A 32 -5.82 10.49 43.13
N PRO A 33 -4.97 9.74 43.87
CA PRO A 33 -3.87 8.98 43.27
C PRO A 33 -4.42 7.95 42.27
N ALA A 34 -3.64 7.68 41.21
CA ALA A 34 -4.04 6.72 40.19
C ALA A 34 -3.91 5.27 40.70
N THR A 35 -4.87 4.42 40.34
CA THR A 35 -4.78 2.97 40.52
C THR A 35 -4.06 2.36 39.31
N ASP A 36 -2.94 1.67 39.53
CA ASP A 36 -2.23 0.98 38.45
C ASP A 36 -3.05 -0.21 37.92
N ARG A 37 -3.14 -0.30 36.58
CA ARG A 37 -3.84 -1.36 35.85
C ARG A 37 -3.05 -1.76 34.60
N VAL A 38 -3.20 -3.02 34.19
CA VAL A 38 -2.54 -3.58 33.00
C VAL A 38 -3.57 -4.29 32.14
N SER A 39 -3.57 -3.98 30.84
CA SER A 39 -4.30 -4.72 29.81
C SER A 39 -3.34 -5.43 28.86
N THR A 40 -3.70 -6.64 28.44
CA THR A 40 -2.93 -7.48 27.50
C THR A 40 -3.85 -8.05 26.43
N SER A 41 -3.27 -8.61 25.37
CA SER A 41 -4.02 -9.26 24.28
C SER A 41 -4.95 -10.39 24.74
N ALA A 42 -4.73 -10.99 25.92
CA ALA A 42 -5.60 -12.00 26.52
C ALA A 42 -7.01 -11.49 26.92
N GLN A 43 -7.22 -10.17 26.99
CA GLN A 43 -8.53 -9.55 27.24
C GLN A 43 -9.29 -9.18 25.95
N ARG A 44 -8.74 -9.49 24.78
CA ARG A 44 -9.24 -9.07 23.46
C ARG A 44 -10.42 -9.93 23.00
N GLU A 45 -11.58 -9.30 22.89
CA GLU A 45 -12.82 -9.95 22.44
C GLU A 45 -12.91 -10.02 20.91
N ARG A 46 -12.44 -8.96 20.22
CA ARG A 46 -12.42 -8.86 18.76
C ARG A 46 -11.32 -7.92 18.28
N VAL A 47 -10.82 -8.17 17.07
CA VAL A 47 -9.96 -7.24 16.33
C VAL A 47 -10.34 -7.22 14.85
N ALA A 48 -10.36 -6.02 14.27
CA ALA A 48 -10.41 -5.78 12.84
C ALA A 48 -9.11 -5.12 12.39
N VAL A 49 -8.62 -5.49 11.22
CA VAL A 49 -7.40 -4.95 10.61
C VAL A 49 -7.70 -4.60 9.15
N THR A 50 -7.61 -3.32 8.82
CA THR A 50 -7.67 -2.83 7.43
C THR A 50 -6.25 -2.57 6.95
N ILE A 51 -5.77 -3.29 5.92
CA ILE A 51 -4.42 -3.10 5.38
C ILE A 51 -4.48 -2.27 4.09
N TYR A 52 -3.54 -1.34 3.95
CA TYR A 52 -3.38 -0.47 2.79
C TYR A 52 -2.14 -0.92 1.99
N ASN A 53 -2.22 -0.84 0.66
CA ASN A 53 -1.12 -1.18 -0.26
C ASN A 53 0.13 -0.28 -0.10
N GLN A 54 0.01 0.82 0.65
CA GLN A 54 1.06 1.81 0.94
C GLN A 54 1.93 1.49 2.19
N GLY A 55 1.82 0.31 2.79
CA GLY A 55 2.73 -0.09 3.89
C GLY A 55 2.27 0.28 5.31
N PHE A 56 0.98 0.54 5.50
CA PHE A 56 0.37 0.70 6.81
C PHE A 56 -0.96 -0.06 6.92
N GLY A 57 -1.43 -0.24 8.17
CA GLY A 57 -2.74 -0.78 8.50
C GLY A 57 -3.44 0.04 9.58
N LEU A 58 -4.77 0.05 9.55
CA LEU A 58 -5.64 0.53 10.62
C LEU A 58 -6.06 -0.68 11.47
N VAL A 59 -5.74 -0.65 12.75
CA VAL A 59 -6.16 -1.66 13.74
C VAL A 59 -7.29 -1.08 14.57
N ARG A 60 -8.37 -1.85 14.75
CA ARG A 60 -9.46 -1.57 15.68
C ARG A 60 -9.71 -2.81 16.52
N GLU A 61 -9.36 -2.79 17.81
CA GLU A 61 -9.58 -3.91 18.73
C GLU A 61 -10.40 -3.52 19.96
N VAL A 62 -11.14 -4.49 20.51
CA VAL A 62 -11.92 -4.32 21.74
C VAL A 62 -11.38 -5.24 22.82
N ARG A 63 -11.18 -4.70 24.01
CA ARG A 63 -10.82 -5.44 25.22
C ARG A 63 -11.82 -5.19 26.34
N ASP A 64 -12.11 -6.21 27.13
CA ASP A 64 -12.91 -6.10 28.36
C ASP A 64 -11.97 -5.92 29.56
N VAL A 65 -11.84 -4.68 30.04
CA VAL A 65 -10.72 -4.23 30.89
C VAL A 65 -11.21 -3.91 32.31
N ASP A 66 -10.52 -4.48 33.30
CA ASP A 66 -10.60 -4.02 34.70
C ASP A 66 -9.79 -2.73 34.86
N LEU A 67 -10.50 -1.62 35.09
CA LEU A 67 -9.96 -0.29 35.31
C LEU A 67 -9.91 0.10 36.79
N ALA A 68 -10.79 -0.47 37.63
CA ALA A 68 -11.31 0.19 38.82
C ALA A 68 -12.04 1.53 38.53
N LYS A 69 -12.82 2.00 39.50
CA LYS A 69 -13.47 3.32 39.50
C LYS A 69 -12.55 4.41 40.08
N GLY A 70 -12.59 5.62 39.52
CA GLY A 70 -11.79 6.76 39.93
C GLY A 70 -10.67 7.07 38.94
N ARG A 71 -9.49 7.48 39.43
CA ARG A 71 -8.30 7.72 38.60
C ARG A 71 -7.50 6.43 38.39
N VAL A 72 -7.07 6.18 37.16
CA VAL A 72 -6.47 4.90 36.74
C VAL A 72 -5.24 5.15 35.88
N ALA A 73 -4.13 4.47 36.15
CA ALA A 73 -2.95 4.44 35.29
C ALA A 73 -2.94 3.12 34.53
N LEU A 74 -3.35 3.13 33.25
CA LEU A 74 -3.53 1.92 32.46
C LEU A 74 -2.35 1.70 31.51
N GLU A 75 -1.58 0.63 31.74
CA GLU A 75 -0.63 0.10 30.77
C GLU A 75 -1.31 -0.87 29.81
N TYR A 76 -1.39 -0.52 28.52
CA TYR A 76 -2.06 -1.29 27.50
C TYR A 76 -1.02 -1.90 26.55
N ARG A 77 -0.73 -3.18 26.79
CA ARG A 77 0.37 -3.95 26.18
C ARG A 77 -0.12 -4.76 24.98
N ASP A 78 0.81 -5.37 24.25
CA ASP A 78 0.57 -6.16 23.02
C ASP A 78 -0.09 -5.38 21.87
N VAL A 79 0.17 -4.08 21.79
CA VAL A 79 -0.11 -3.27 20.59
C VAL A 79 1.05 -3.39 19.60
N ALA A 80 0.83 -3.01 18.34
CA ALA A 80 1.87 -3.03 17.31
C ALA A 80 3.13 -2.24 17.73
N GLU A 81 4.30 -2.80 17.48
CA GLU A 81 5.61 -2.17 17.74
C GLU A 81 5.82 -0.94 16.85
N HIS A 82 5.11 -0.89 15.72
CA HIS A 82 5.13 0.18 14.73
C HIS A 82 3.85 1.03 14.72
N VAL A 83 3.16 1.14 15.87
CA VAL A 83 2.03 2.08 16.06
C VAL A 83 2.48 3.53 15.85
N GLN A 84 1.58 4.37 15.33
CA GLN A 84 1.71 5.83 15.27
C GLN A 84 0.93 6.44 16.46
N PRO A 85 1.60 6.85 17.56
CA PRO A 85 0.93 7.30 18.79
C PRO A 85 -0.01 8.49 18.62
N GLU A 86 0.23 9.33 17.62
CA GLU A 86 -0.59 10.47 17.22
C GLU A 86 -1.94 10.06 16.57
N THR A 87 -2.08 8.80 16.15
CA THR A 87 -3.31 8.25 15.53
C THR A 87 -4.15 7.42 16.51
N VAL A 88 -3.70 7.30 17.77
CA VAL A 88 -4.31 6.45 18.79
C VAL A 88 -5.56 7.11 19.36
N SER A 89 -6.69 6.39 19.28
CA SER A 89 -7.98 6.78 19.86
C SER A 89 -8.53 5.66 20.74
N LEU A 90 -8.93 5.99 21.97
CA LEU A 90 -9.48 5.06 22.96
C LEU A 90 -10.85 5.55 23.43
N LYS A 91 -11.88 4.70 23.35
CA LYS A 91 -13.23 5.03 23.81
C LYS A 91 -13.87 3.87 24.58
N SER A 92 -14.77 4.18 25.51
CA SER A 92 -15.63 3.17 26.15
C SER A 92 -16.83 2.86 25.25
N LEU A 93 -17.11 1.56 25.06
CA LEU A 93 -18.32 1.08 24.40
C LEU A 93 -19.51 0.95 25.37
N ASP A 94 -19.25 0.99 26.68
CA ASP A 94 -20.30 0.93 27.71
C ASP A 94 -20.97 2.29 27.96
N GLY A 95 -20.41 3.39 27.44
CA GLY A 95 -20.96 4.75 27.50
C GLY A 95 -19.88 5.83 27.52
N ALA A 96 -20.07 6.91 26.74
CA ALA A 96 -19.06 7.97 26.59
C ALA A 96 -18.70 8.67 27.91
N ASP A 97 -19.70 8.99 28.75
CA ASP A 97 -19.50 9.66 30.05
C ASP A 97 -18.77 8.79 31.10
N LEU A 98 -18.49 7.51 30.81
CA LEU A 98 -17.86 6.58 31.75
C LEU A 98 -16.33 6.57 31.68
N LEU A 99 -15.74 7.23 30.69
CA LEU A 99 -14.29 7.26 30.48
C LEU A 99 -13.82 8.66 30.05
N SER A 100 -12.85 9.23 30.75
CA SER A 100 -12.12 10.43 30.31
C SER A 100 -10.62 10.16 30.24
N VAL A 101 -9.98 10.50 29.12
CA VAL A 101 -8.51 10.46 28.99
C VAL A 101 -7.92 11.78 29.51
N PHE A 102 -6.95 11.69 30.42
CA PHE A 102 -6.19 12.84 30.92
C PHE A 102 -4.83 12.96 30.24
N GLU A 103 -4.13 11.83 30.06
CA GLU A 103 -2.79 11.77 29.47
C GLU A 103 -2.66 10.52 28.60
N GLN A 104 -1.88 10.61 27.53
CA GLN A 104 -1.52 9.49 26.64
C GLN A 104 0.00 9.51 26.42
N ASN A 105 0.67 8.42 26.78
CA ASN A 105 2.11 8.27 26.64
C ASN A 105 2.44 6.99 25.86
N TYR A 106 3.39 7.06 24.92
CA TYR A 106 3.93 5.87 24.25
C TYR A 106 5.32 5.56 24.81
N ARG A 107 5.46 4.45 25.52
CA ARG A 107 6.75 3.99 26.05
C ARG A 107 7.41 3.04 25.04
N TYR A 108 8.47 3.53 24.40
CA TYR A 108 9.27 2.81 23.40
C TYR A 108 10.70 2.50 23.84
N ASP A 109 11.05 2.76 25.11
CA ASP A 109 12.36 2.48 25.69
C ASP A 109 12.48 0.96 25.95
N LEU A 110 12.89 0.24 24.91
CA LEU A 110 12.89 -1.22 24.88
C LEU A 110 14.04 -1.84 25.66
N LEU A 111 13.83 -3.07 26.13
CA LEU A 111 14.81 -3.91 26.79
C LEU A 111 15.88 -4.43 25.81
N THR A 112 16.77 -3.55 25.35
CA THR A 112 17.97 -3.89 24.56
C THR A 112 19.23 -3.96 25.45
N PRO A 113 20.31 -4.63 25.01
CA PRO A 113 21.58 -4.62 25.75
C PRO A 113 22.16 -3.21 25.95
N GLU A 114 22.02 -2.34 24.93
CA GLU A 114 22.44 -0.94 24.99
C GLU A 114 21.61 -0.15 26.02
N LYS A 115 20.28 -0.30 26.00
CA LYS A 115 19.39 0.34 26.97
C LYS A 115 19.61 -0.17 28.40
N LEU A 116 19.94 -1.45 28.57
CA LEU A 116 20.36 -1.98 29.87
C LEU A 116 21.66 -1.31 30.35
N LEU A 117 22.64 -1.08 29.48
CA LEU A 117 23.87 -0.35 29.82
C LEU A 117 23.58 1.12 30.16
N GLU A 118 22.81 1.83 29.33
CA GLU A 118 22.41 3.24 29.56
C GLU A 118 21.77 3.42 30.95
N LYS A 119 20.75 2.62 31.26
CA LYS A 119 20.00 2.67 32.54
C LYS A 119 20.83 2.16 33.72
N HIS A 120 22.06 1.69 33.49
CA HIS A 120 23.04 1.31 34.51
C HIS A 120 24.24 2.26 34.60
N ILE A 121 24.28 3.37 33.85
CA ILE A 121 25.28 4.44 34.05
C ILE A 121 25.27 4.89 35.52
N GLY A 122 26.46 4.96 36.12
CA GLY A 122 26.68 5.23 37.55
C GLY A 122 26.45 4.03 38.49
N LYS A 123 25.79 2.95 38.05
CA LYS A 123 25.50 1.75 38.84
C LYS A 123 26.58 0.68 38.67
N LYS A 124 26.60 -0.29 39.60
CA LYS A 124 27.42 -1.50 39.50
C LYS A 124 26.77 -2.55 38.60
N VAL A 125 27.60 -3.26 37.84
CA VAL A 125 27.28 -4.44 37.02
C VAL A 125 28.37 -5.49 37.24
N ARG A 126 28.15 -6.74 36.81
CA ARG A 126 29.19 -7.78 36.82
C ARG A 126 29.61 -8.13 35.40
N LEU A 127 30.90 -8.05 35.13
CA LEU A 127 31.52 -8.49 33.88
C LEU A 127 31.99 -9.93 34.06
N TYR A 128 31.79 -10.77 33.06
CA TYR A 128 32.19 -12.18 33.09
C TYR A 128 33.04 -12.52 31.86
N ARG A 129 34.19 -13.16 32.08
CA ARG A 129 35.12 -13.58 31.03
C ARG A 129 35.53 -15.03 31.23
N TRP A 130 35.53 -15.83 30.16
CA TRP A 130 36.08 -17.19 30.19
C TRP A 130 37.61 -17.17 30.39
N ASN A 131 38.12 -17.97 31.33
CA ASN A 131 39.55 -18.15 31.55
C ASN A 131 39.95 -19.57 31.11
N GLU A 132 40.51 -19.68 29.91
CA GLU A 132 40.90 -20.96 29.29
C GLU A 132 41.89 -21.75 30.16
N ALA A 133 42.86 -21.08 30.78
CA ALA A 133 43.88 -21.71 31.61
C ALA A 133 43.33 -22.29 32.94
N LYS A 134 42.14 -21.85 33.38
CA LYS A 134 41.45 -22.36 34.57
C LYS A 134 40.21 -23.22 34.25
N GLY A 135 39.70 -23.17 33.01
CA GLY A 135 38.46 -23.83 32.61
C GLY A 135 37.20 -23.29 33.32
N VAL A 136 37.21 -22.02 33.73
CA VAL A 136 36.09 -21.38 34.45
C VAL A 136 35.80 -19.98 33.94
N GLU A 137 34.59 -19.49 34.21
CA GLU A 137 34.20 -18.10 33.96
C GLU A 137 34.58 -17.22 35.17
N GLU A 138 35.45 -16.24 34.96
CA GLU A 138 35.85 -15.26 35.98
C GLU A 138 34.88 -14.07 35.99
N GLY A 139 34.30 -13.80 37.16
CA GLY A 139 33.39 -12.66 37.38
C GLY A 139 34.10 -11.48 38.06
N PHE A 140 33.85 -10.28 37.57
CA PHE A 140 34.46 -9.02 38.02
C PHE A 140 33.38 -7.97 38.28
N ASP A 141 33.37 -7.37 39.47
CA ASP A 141 32.45 -6.27 39.78
C ASP A 141 32.99 -4.95 39.19
N ALA A 142 32.19 -4.30 38.35
CA ALA A 142 32.53 -3.06 37.67
C ALA A 142 31.40 -2.03 37.81
N LYS A 143 31.65 -0.77 37.46
CA LYS A 143 30.65 0.30 37.41
C LYS A 143 30.61 0.92 36.02
N VAL A 144 29.42 1.10 35.45
CA VAL A 144 29.27 1.73 34.14
C VAL A 144 29.50 3.23 34.30
N LEU A 145 30.39 3.82 33.49
CA LEU A 145 30.70 5.25 33.51
C LEU A 145 30.00 6.01 32.39
N SER A 146 30.00 5.45 31.18
CA SER A 146 29.29 5.97 30.02
C SER A 146 28.95 4.85 29.04
N VAL A 147 28.04 5.15 28.10
CA VAL A 147 27.72 4.32 26.94
C VAL A 147 27.56 5.29 25.77
N GLU A 148 28.36 5.13 24.72
CA GLU A 148 28.31 6.03 23.57
C GLU A 148 28.55 5.22 22.29
N GLY A 149 27.66 5.35 21.29
CA GLY A 149 27.66 4.51 20.09
C GLY A 149 27.62 3.01 20.37
N GLY A 150 26.86 2.58 21.38
CA GLY A 150 26.80 1.19 21.84
C GLY A 150 28.03 0.68 22.60
N ILE A 151 29.09 1.48 22.78
CA ILE A 151 30.33 1.08 23.44
C ILE A 151 30.29 1.53 24.92
N PRO A 152 30.28 0.59 25.90
CA PRO A 152 30.32 0.93 27.30
C PRO A 152 31.75 1.16 27.81
N VAL A 153 31.89 2.16 28.69
CA VAL A 153 33.09 2.42 29.49
C VAL A 153 32.83 2.02 30.94
N TYR A 154 33.79 1.32 31.55
CA TYR A 154 33.70 0.76 32.91
C TYR A 154 34.81 1.27 33.82
N GLU A 155 34.47 1.48 35.08
CA GLU A 155 35.40 1.53 36.21
C GLU A 155 35.55 0.09 36.74
N LEU A 156 36.76 -0.48 36.69
CA LEU A 156 37.06 -1.85 37.09
C LEU A 156 38.39 -1.88 37.87
N GLY A 157 38.36 -2.34 39.12
CA GLY A 157 39.58 -2.48 39.94
C GLY A 157 40.32 -1.17 40.29
N GLY A 158 39.75 -0.01 39.94
CA GLY A 158 40.41 1.30 40.01
C GLY A 158 40.91 1.83 38.65
N GLU A 159 40.84 1.03 37.59
CA GLU A 159 41.16 1.43 36.22
C GLU A 159 39.89 1.79 35.43
N ILE A 160 40.05 2.62 34.39
CA ILE A 160 38.98 2.94 33.43
C ILE A 160 39.25 2.16 32.14
N THR A 161 38.29 1.36 31.70
CA THR A 161 38.45 0.43 30.58
C THR A 161 37.21 0.39 29.68
N TYR A 162 37.40 0.00 28.41
CA TYR A 162 36.34 -0.19 27.42
C TYR A 162 36.60 -1.47 26.63
N GLY A 163 35.60 -1.99 25.91
CA GLY A 163 35.77 -3.20 25.08
C GLY A 163 36.11 -4.47 25.86
N PHE A 164 35.64 -4.58 27.11
CA PHE A 164 35.91 -5.74 27.98
C PHE A 164 35.49 -7.07 27.28
N PRO A 165 36.40 -8.05 27.13
CA PRO A 165 36.09 -9.29 26.41
C PRO A 165 35.26 -10.22 27.31
N GLY A 166 34.02 -10.50 26.91
CA GLY A 166 33.12 -11.39 27.62
C GLY A 166 31.65 -10.96 27.56
N ARG A 167 30.90 -11.20 28.65
CA ARG A 167 29.49 -10.82 28.79
C ARG A 167 29.25 -9.93 30.01
N VAL A 168 28.21 -9.11 29.94
CA VAL A 168 27.73 -8.27 31.05
C VAL A 168 26.55 -8.97 31.72
N ALA A 169 26.46 -8.86 33.05
CA ALA A 169 25.30 -9.24 33.84
C ALA A 169 24.85 -8.05 34.70
N PHE A 170 23.54 -7.80 34.66
CA PHE A 170 22.88 -6.71 35.39
C PHE A 170 22.25 -7.26 36.69
N PRO A 171 22.24 -6.49 37.79
CA PRO A 171 21.60 -6.92 39.04
C PRO A 171 20.08 -6.96 38.95
N ASP A 172 19.47 -6.09 38.14
CA ASP A 172 18.03 -5.98 37.93
C ASP A 172 17.69 -5.56 36.49
N VAL A 173 16.42 -5.68 36.14
CA VAL A 173 15.84 -5.00 34.97
C VAL A 173 15.18 -3.71 35.48
N PRO A 174 15.62 -2.51 35.02
CA PRO A 174 15.02 -1.24 35.38
C PRO A 174 13.52 -1.23 35.06
N LYS A 175 12.71 -0.77 36.03
CA LYS A 175 11.23 -0.81 35.96
C LYS A 175 10.63 -0.02 34.79
N ASP A 176 11.40 0.87 34.20
CA ASP A 176 11.05 1.72 33.06
C ASP A 176 11.44 1.13 31.69
N LEU A 177 12.26 0.07 31.64
CA LEU A 177 12.53 -0.68 30.41
C LEU A 177 11.45 -1.73 30.17
N LEU A 178 10.83 -1.67 28.99
CA LEU A 178 9.76 -2.58 28.60
C LEU A 178 10.24 -3.61 27.58
N SER A 179 9.73 -4.84 27.67
CA SER A 179 10.06 -5.90 26.70
C SER A 179 9.36 -5.72 25.33
N LYS A 180 8.34 -4.87 25.26
CA LYS A 180 7.61 -4.45 24.05
C LYS A 180 7.12 -3.02 24.23
N PRO A 181 6.83 -2.26 23.16
CA PRO A 181 6.26 -0.92 23.27
C PRO A 181 4.87 -0.99 23.91
N THR A 182 4.51 0.03 24.68
CA THR A 182 3.27 0.04 25.48
C THR A 182 2.64 1.43 25.45
N LEU A 183 1.33 1.49 25.22
CA LEU A 183 0.53 2.70 25.43
C LEU A 183 0.20 2.80 26.92
N VAL A 184 0.42 3.96 27.52
CA VAL A 184 0.15 4.22 28.93
C VAL A 184 -0.73 5.45 29.06
N TRP A 185 -1.94 5.25 29.58
CA TRP A 185 -2.89 6.34 29.79
C TRP A 185 -3.08 6.67 31.27
N LEU A 186 -3.29 7.94 31.54
CA LEU A 186 -3.95 8.38 32.77
C LEU A 186 -5.44 8.60 32.45
N LEU A 187 -6.31 7.86 33.13
CA LEU A 187 -7.74 7.77 32.85
C LEU A 187 -8.58 8.15 34.06
N GLY A 188 -9.79 8.65 33.81
CA GLY A 188 -10.89 8.74 34.77
C GLY A 188 -11.96 7.72 34.38
N SER A 189 -12.35 6.86 35.31
CA SER A 189 -13.26 5.72 35.07
C SER A 189 -14.48 5.78 35.99
N GLY A 190 -15.68 5.68 35.43
CA GLY A 190 -16.94 5.70 36.18
C GLY A 190 -17.30 4.39 36.89
N ARG A 191 -16.68 3.26 36.50
CA ARG A 191 -17.02 1.89 36.95
C ARG A 191 -15.83 0.94 36.78
N ASP A 192 -15.80 -0.14 37.55
CA ASP A 192 -14.58 -0.94 37.72
C ASP A 192 -14.16 -1.78 36.51
N LYS A 193 -15.10 -2.15 35.63
CA LYS A 193 -14.83 -2.91 34.42
C LYS A 193 -15.52 -2.29 33.21
N GLN A 194 -14.82 -2.08 32.10
CA GLN A 194 -15.37 -1.45 30.88
C GLN A 194 -14.89 -2.15 29.59
N LYS A 195 -15.79 -2.25 28.60
CA LYS A 195 -15.42 -2.58 27.21
C LYS A 195 -14.78 -1.36 26.55
N LEU A 196 -13.50 -1.46 26.21
CA LEU A 196 -12.73 -0.40 25.57
C LEU A 196 -12.45 -0.75 24.11
N GLU A 197 -12.81 0.14 23.18
CA GLU A 197 -12.37 0.08 21.79
C GLU A 197 -11.14 0.98 21.60
N LEU A 198 -10.06 0.38 21.10
CA LEU A 198 -8.82 1.04 20.73
C LEU A 198 -8.69 1.02 19.21
N THR A 199 -8.43 2.18 18.62
CA THR A 199 -8.18 2.36 17.18
C THR A 199 -6.85 3.07 16.97
N TYR A 200 -6.01 2.60 16.03
CA TYR A 200 -4.73 3.24 15.66
C TYR A 200 -4.24 2.84 14.27
N LEU A 201 -3.39 3.66 13.67
CA LEU A 201 -2.58 3.27 12.51
C LEU A 201 -1.26 2.64 12.95
N THR A 202 -0.81 1.62 12.24
CA THR A 202 0.53 1.03 12.35
C THR A 202 1.20 0.94 10.98
N SER A 203 2.50 1.18 10.91
CA SER A 203 3.29 0.91 9.69
C SER A 203 3.76 -0.56 9.67
N GLN A 204 4.52 -0.95 8.64
CA GLN A 204 5.03 -2.32 8.46
C GLN A 204 3.92 -3.37 8.28
N MET A 205 2.80 -2.99 7.64
CA MET A 205 1.79 -3.91 7.14
C MET A 205 1.47 -3.56 5.70
N THR A 206 1.54 -4.50 4.76
CA THR A 206 1.23 -4.22 3.35
C THR A 206 0.52 -5.39 2.68
N TRP A 207 -0.08 -5.11 1.52
CA TRP A 207 -0.65 -6.11 0.66
C TRP A 207 -0.48 -5.75 -0.82
N ARG A 208 -0.54 -6.76 -1.70
CA ARG A 208 -0.53 -6.60 -3.17
C ARG A 208 -1.33 -7.70 -3.85
N CYS A 209 -1.71 -7.50 -5.12
CA CYS A 209 -2.20 -8.58 -5.97
C CYS A 209 -1.05 -9.25 -6.76
N ASP A 210 -1.06 -10.58 -6.74
CA ASP A 210 -0.28 -11.45 -7.61
C ASP A 210 -1.27 -12.33 -8.42
N TYR A 211 -1.40 -12.08 -9.73
CA TYR A 211 -2.30 -12.82 -10.62
C TYR A 211 -1.57 -13.94 -11.35
N VAL A 212 -2.21 -15.10 -11.46
CA VAL A 212 -1.76 -16.24 -12.26
C VAL A 212 -2.75 -16.44 -13.40
N MET A 213 -2.29 -16.27 -14.63
CA MET A 213 -3.06 -16.50 -15.85
C MET A 213 -2.52 -17.75 -16.56
N VAL A 214 -3.41 -18.64 -17.01
CA VAL A 214 -3.04 -19.83 -17.79
C VAL A 214 -3.79 -19.80 -19.10
N ILE A 215 -3.09 -19.58 -20.22
CA ILE A 215 -3.71 -19.48 -21.55
C ILE A 215 -3.83 -20.85 -22.22
N ASP A 216 -4.87 -21.00 -23.05
CA ASP A 216 -5.12 -22.21 -23.84
C ASP A 216 -4.13 -22.40 -25.00
N ASP A 217 -4.16 -23.58 -25.62
CA ASP A 217 -3.32 -23.95 -26.76
C ASP A 217 -3.48 -23.03 -27.97
N LYS A 218 -4.61 -22.30 -28.06
CA LYS A 218 -5.00 -21.44 -29.20
C LYS A 218 -4.69 -19.96 -28.99
N ASP A 219 -4.18 -19.58 -27.82
CA ASP A 219 -4.00 -18.19 -27.38
C ASP A 219 -5.32 -17.37 -27.39
N ALA A 220 -6.46 -18.03 -27.12
CA ALA A 220 -7.80 -17.46 -27.31
C ALA A 220 -8.66 -17.39 -26.02
N SER A 221 -8.38 -18.25 -25.03
CA SER A 221 -8.98 -18.17 -23.70
C SER A 221 -7.96 -18.44 -22.60
N ALA A 222 -8.28 -18.03 -21.38
CA ALA A 222 -7.41 -18.15 -20.21
C ALA A 222 -8.18 -18.42 -18.92
N ASP A 223 -7.58 -19.18 -18.01
CA ASP A 223 -7.98 -19.22 -16.61
C ASP A 223 -7.19 -18.18 -15.81
N LEU A 224 -7.84 -17.45 -14.91
CA LEU A 224 -7.26 -16.35 -14.12
C LEU A 224 -7.56 -16.54 -12.63
N THR A 225 -6.51 -16.73 -11.82
CA THR A 225 -6.58 -16.70 -10.35
C THR A 225 -5.90 -15.43 -9.85
N GLY A 226 -6.63 -14.61 -9.09
CA GLY A 226 -6.05 -13.48 -8.34
C GLY A 226 -5.71 -13.89 -6.92
N TRP A 227 -4.47 -13.67 -6.49
CA TRP A 227 -4.05 -13.84 -5.09
C TRP A 227 -3.80 -12.48 -4.43
N VAL A 228 -4.38 -12.28 -3.26
CA VAL A 228 -3.86 -11.30 -2.30
C VAL A 228 -2.62 -11.90 -1.64
N THR A 229 -1.50 -11.19 -1.70
CA THR A 229 -0.32 -11.41 -0.87
C THR A 229 -0.29 -10.37 0.24
N LEU A 230 -0.37 -10.82 1.50
CA LEU A 230 -0.25 -10.03 2.73
C LEU A 230 1.15 -10.18 3.33
N ASP A 231 1.67 -9.12 3.94
CA ASP A 231 2.94 -9.12 4.71
C ASP A 231 2.74 -8.30 6.00
N ASN A 232 2.83 -8.96 7.16
CA ASN A 232 2.70 -8.33 8.47
C ASN A 232 4.04 -8.35 9.22
N LYS A 233 4.61 -7.16 9.41
CA LYS A 233 5.83 -6.89 10.19
C LYS A 233 5.57 -5.85 11.29
N SER A 234 4.32 -5.64 11.68
CA SER A 234 3.90 -4.66 12.70
C SER A 234 4.43 -4.92 14.12
N GLY A 235 5.07 -6.07 14.36
CA GLY A 235 5.55 -6.49 15.68
C GLY A 235 4.61 -7.45 16.41
N VAL A 236 3.33 -7.50 16.06
CA VAL A 236 2.33 -8.34 16.75
C VAL A 236 1.53 -9.23 15.81
N ALA A 237 0.93 -10.28 16.40
CA ALA A 237 -0.01 -11.16 15.74
C ALA A 237 -1.46 -10.74 16.03
N PHE A 238 -2.27 -10.67 14.98
CA PHE A 238 -3.71 -10.39 15.06
C PHE A 238 -4.46 -11.71 14.83
N GLU A 239 -4.69 -12.44 15.92
CA GLU A 239 -5.42 -13.71 15.90
C GLU A 239 -6.91 -13.50 15.65
N ASN A 240 -7.50 -14.35 14.79
CA ASN A 240 -8.93 -14.33 14.43
C ASN A 240 -9.44 -12.93 14.01
N ALA A 241 -8.62 -12.17 13.28
CA ALA A 241 -8.94 -10.82 12.87
C ALA A 241 -9.96 -10.78 11.73
N GLN A 242 -10.88 -9.81 11.79
CA GLN A 242 -11.66 -9.38 10.62
C GLN A 242 -10.74 -8.60 9.68
N LEU A 243 -10.33 -9.22 8.57
CA LEU A 243 -9.43 -8.61 7.59
C LEU A 243 -10.22 -7.78 6.57
N ARG A 244 -9.74 -6.56 6.33
CA ARG A 244 -10.15 -5.68 5.23
C ARG A 244 -8.92 -5.21 4.45
N LEU A 245 -9.07 -4.91 3.17
CA LEU A 245 -8.00 -4.42 2.30
C LEU A 245 -8.51 -3.21 1.51
N VAL A 246 -7.78 -2.09 1.55
CA VAL A 246 -8.10 -0.92 0.71
C VAL A 246 -7.22 -0.95 -0.53
N ALA A 247 -7.85 -0.95 -1.70
CA ALA A 247 -7.24 -0.81 -3.01
C ALA A 247 -7.51 0.59 -3.56
N GLY A 248 -6.45 1.37 -3.67
CA GLY A 248 -6.46 2.73 -4.19
C GLY A 248 -5.16 3.43 -3.81
N ASP A 249 -5.12 4.75 -3.96
CA ASP A 249 -4.02 5.58 -3.49
C ASP A 249 -4.55 6.59 -2.47
N VAL A 250 -4.48 6.20 -1.20
CA VAL A 250 -4.86 7.05 -0.06
C VAL A 250 -3.86 8.19 0.08
N ASN A 251 -4.33 9.42 0.15
CA ASN A 251 -3.45 10.54 0.44
C ASN A 251 -3.02 10.49 1.91
N LYS A 252 -1.71 10.38 2.17
CA LYS A 252 -1.15 10.44 3.52
C LYS A 252 -0.19 11.61 3.64
N VAL A 253 -0.49 12.51 4.56
CA VAL A 253 0.35 13.65 4.91
C VAL A 253 1.71 13.17 5.43
N ALA A 254 2.77 13.47 4.68
CA ALA A 254 4.13 13.51 5.22
C ALA A 254 4.29 14.79 6.06
N PRO A 255 5.14 14.81 7.11
CA PRO A 255 5.30 15.98 7.98
C PRO A 255 5.62 17.24 7.15
N ALA A 256 4.74 18.23 7.24
CA ALA A 256 4.57 19.26 6.23
C ALA A 256 5.23 20.60 6.60
N ALA A 257 5.39 21.44 5.58
CA ALA A 257 5.12 22.87 5.74
C ALA A 257 3.66 23.11 5.29
N ASP A 258 2.95 23.98 6.00
CA ASP A 258 1.48 24.05 6.04
C ASP A 258 0.84 24.54 4.70
N ALA A 259 -0.49 24.46 4.46
CA ALA A 259 -1.63 24.31 5.38
C ALA A 259 -2.97 23.93 4.67
N TYR A 260 -3.97 23.48 5.46
CA TYR A 260 -5.46 23.57 5.33
C TYR A 260 -6.17 23.19 3.99
N ASP A 261 -7.39 22.66 3.89
CA ASP A 261 -8.32 21.78 4.67
C ASP A 261 -9.44 21.36 3.66
N GLU A 262 -10.62 20.74 3.89
CA GLU A 262 -11.51 20.36 5.02
C GLU A 262 -12.31 19.10 4.52
N GLY A 263 -12.60 18.03 5.29
CA GLY A 263 -13.81 17.85 6.12
C GLY A 263 -15.02 17.17 5.41
N LEU A 264 -15.51 16.01 5.90
CA LEU A 264 -16.84 15.41 5.60
C LEU A 264 -17.20 14.25 6.58
N ASP A 265 -18.50 13.99 6.78
CA ASP A 265 -19.05 13.10 7.83
C ASP A 265 -19.57 11.71 7.33
N ASP A 266 -19.78 10.78 8.27
CA ASP A 266 -20.26 9.40 8.04
C ASP A 266 -21.78 9.28 7.73
N GLU A 267 -22.16 8.43 6.78
CA GLU A 267 -23.44 7.68 6.81
C GLU A 267 -23.23 6.21 6.38
N GLU A 268 -23.25 5.29 7.34
CA GLU A 268 -23.11 3.84 7.13
C GLU A 268 -24.44 3.24 6.60
N LYS A 269 -24.40 2.52 5.46
CA LYS A 269 -25.58 1.86 4.87
C LYS A 269 -25.32 0.38 4.57
N GLU A 270 -25.81 -0.47 5.47
CA GLU A 270 -25.80 -1.93 5.36
C GLU A 270 -26.77 -2.46 4.28
N TYR A 271 -26.28 -3.28 3.34
CA TYR A 271 -26.98 -4.40 2.64
C TYR A 271 -25.95 -5.12 1.72
N ALA A 272 -25.90 -6.45 1.54
CA ALA A 272 -26.60 -7.57 2.18
C ALA A 272 -25.90 -8.93 1.93
N LYS A 273 -26.21 -9.93 2.80
CA LYS A 273 -26.12 -11.40 2.58
C LYS A 273 -24.80 -12.09 2.14
N LYS A 274 -24.08 -12.58 3.16
CA LYS A 274 -23.79 -14.01 3.49
C LYS A 274 -23.00 -14.90 2.50
N ASP A 275 -21.88 -15.42 3.03
CA ASP A 275 -21.14 -16.66 2.68
C ASP A 275 -20.86 -16.96 1.20
N GLU A 276 -19.64 -16.62 0.78
CA GLU A 276 -18.58 -17.65 0.76
C GLU A 276 -17.38 -17.11 1.57
N GLY A 277 -16.47 -17.98 2.01
CA GLY A 277 -15.38 -17.58 2.92
C GLY A 277 -14.29 -16.69 2.31
N GLY A 278 -14.39 -16.33 1.03
CA GLY A 278 -13.44 -15.49 0.28
C GLY A 278 -13.58 -13.99 0.57
N PHE A 279 -13.16 -13.16 -0.37
CA PHE A 279 -13.33 -11.71 -0.29
C PHE A 279 -14.65 -11.25 -0.93
N SER A 280 -15.32 -10.29 -0.29
CA SER A 280 -16.38 -9.46 -0.88
C SER A 280 -15.83 -8.05 -1.12
N GLU A 281 -16.12 -7.48 -2.28
CA GLU A 281 -15.73 -6.11 -2.67
C GLU A 281 -16.90 -5.14 -2.44
N GLU A 282 -16.61 -3.95 -1.94
CA GLU A 282 -17.53 -2.82 -1.85
C GLU A 282 -16.81 -1.50 -2.19
N ALA A 283 -17.52 -0.57 -2.83
CA ALA A 283 -17.02 0.78 -3.06
C ALA A 283 -16.92 1.56 -1.74
N PHE A 284 -15.77 2.14 -1.47
CA PHE A 284 -15.46 2.85 -0.23
C PHE A 284 -14.80 4.18 -0.57
N PHE A 285 -15.59 5.25 -0.58
CA PHE A 285 -15.20 6.54 -1.18
C PHE A 285 -14.74 6.32 -2.64
N GLU A 286 -13.69 6.99 -3.09
CA GLU A 286 -13.05 6.80 -4.41
C GLU A 286 -12.12 5.55 -4.48
N TYR A 287 -12.32 4.58 -3.59
CA TYR A 287 -11.48 3.38 -3.46
C TYR A 287 -12.32 2.10 -3.38
N HIS A 288 -11.67 0.93 -3.49
CA HIS A 288 -12.33 -0.37 -3.32
C HIS A 288 -11.89 -1.04 -2.01
N LEU A 289 -12.86 -1.52 -1.24
CA LEU A 289 -12.66 -2.20 0.04
C LEU A 289 -13.00 -3.69 -0.11
N TYR A 290 -12.00 -4.55 0.09
CA TYR A 290 -12.16 -6.00 0.03
C TYR A 290 -12.19 -6.56 1.46
N THR A 291 -13.38 -6.93 1.94
CA THR A 291 -13.58 -7.56 3.25
C THR A 291 -13.45 -9.08 3.10
N LEU A 292 -12.61 -9.72 3.92
CA LEU A 292 -12.56 -11.20 3.98
C LEU A 292 -13.74 -11.71 4.81
N GLY A 293 -14.62 -12.52 4.21
CA GLY A 293 -15.85 -13.02 4.83
C GLY A 293 -15.62 -13.97 6.02
N ARG A 294 -14.38 -14.42 6.25
CA ARG A 294 -13.98 -15.27 7.38
C ARG A 294 -12.89 -14.59 8.23
N PRO A 295 -12.87 -14.75 9.55
CA PRO A 295 -11.74 -14.34 10.39
C PRO A 295 -10.43 -15.03 9.95
N THR A 296 -9.30 -14.36 10.13
CA THR A 296 -7.97 -14.92 9.81
C THR A 296 -6.90 -14.45 10.80
N THR A 297 -5.95 -15.32 11.12
CA THR A 297 -4.83 -14.98 12.02
C THR A 297 -3.66 -14.43 11.21
N LEU A 298 -3.37 -13.14 11.36
CA LEU A 298 -2.21 -12.48 10.77
C LEU A 298 -1.02 -12.63 11.73
N LEU A 299 -0.10 -13.55 11.50
CA LEU A 299 1.08 -13.70 12.36
C LEU A 299 2.08 -12.56 12.10
N ASN A 300 2.93 -12.25 13.09
CA ASN A 300 4.05 -11.32 12.88
C ASN A 300 5.18 -12.01 12.10
N ARG A 301 5.81 -11.30 11.17
CA ARG A 301 6.86 -11.76 10.25
C ARG A 301 6.40 -12.92 9.35
N GLU A 302 5.11 -12.94 9.01
CA GLU A 302 4.49 -13.90 8.09
C GLU A 302 4.07 -13.21 6.78
N GLN A 303 4.39 -13.84 5.66
CA GLN A 303 3.72 -13.60 4.39
C GLN A 303 2.55 -14.58 4.25
N LYS A 304 1.32 -14.09 4.10
CA LYS A 304 0.12 -14.93 3.94
C LYS A 304 -0.53 -14.67 2.58
N GLN A 305 -1.01 -15.73 1.92
CA GLN A 305 -1.78 -15.60 0.68
C GLN A 305 -3.23 -16.03 0.87
N ALA A 306 -4.14 -15.38 0.15
CA ALA A 306 -5.55 -15.71 0.09
C ALA A 306 -6.10 -15.42 -1.31
N THR A 307 -6.94 -16.30 -1.83
CA THR A 307 -7.59 -16.13 -3.14
C THR A 307 -8.53 -14.93 -3.11
N LEU A 308 -8.35 -14.01 -4.07
CA LEU A 308 -9.21 -12.86 -4.31
C LEU A 308 -10.39 -13.23 -5.22
N LEU A 309 -10.07 -13.89 -6.34
CA LEU A 309 -11.01 -14.29 -7.38
C LEU A 309 -10.46 -15.47 -8.17
N GLU A 310 -11.35 -16.25 -8.78
CA GLU A 310 -11.04 -17.28 -9.77
C GLU A 310 -12.04 -17.16 -10.93
N SER A 311 -11.54 -17.14 -12.16
CA SER A 311 -12.38 -17.14 -13.37
C SER A 311 -11.78 -18.02 -14.45
N ASN A 312 -12.60 -18.87 -15.07
CA ASN A 312 -12.12 -19.93 -15.95
C ASN A 312 -12.63 -19.76 -17.40
N GLY A 313 -11.72 -19.82 -18.37
CA GLY A 313 -11.98 -19.54 -19.78
C GLY A 313 -12.47 -18.12 -20.06
N VAL A 314 -11.84 -17.11 -19.44
CA VAL A 314 -11.89 -15.69 -19.82
C VAL A 314 -11.41 -15.58 -21.28
N ALA A 315 -12.08 -14.83 -22.14
CA ALA A 315 -11.60 -14.63 -23.51
C ALA A 315 -10.42 -13.64 -23.53
N VAL A 316 -9.38 -13.99 -24.28
CA VAL A 316 -8.18 -13.16 -24.48
C VAL A 316 -7.92 -12.99 -25.98
N LYS A 317 -7.46 -11.81 -26.39
CA LYS A 317 -7.02 -11.55 -27.77
C LYS A 317 -5.53 -11.28 -27.80
N LYS A 318 -4.77 -12.26 -28.32
CA LYS A 318 -3.37 -12.06 -28.66
C LYS A 318 -3.20 -11.01 -29.76
N LYS A 319 -2.29 -10.07 -29.54
CA LYS A 319 -1.85 -9.06 -30.50
C LYS A 319 -0.35 -9.13 -30.74
N LEU A 320 0.05 -8.77 -31.96
CA LEU A 320 1.41 -8.42 -32.32
C LEU A 320 1.43 -6.94 -32.69
N ILE A 321 2.26 -6.14 -32.03
CA ILE A 321 2.29 -4.67 -32.18
C ILE A 321 3.72 -4.25 -32.57
N PHE A 322 3.83 -3.48 -33.65
CA PHE A 322 5.08 -2.84 -34.05
C PHE A 322 4.91 -1.31 -34.04
N SER A 323 5.53 -0.65 -33.07
CA SER A 323 5.36 0.80 -32.84
C SER A 323 6.52 1.62 -33.39
N GLY A 324 6.20 2.73 -34.04
CA GLY A 324 7.16 3.77 -34.40
C GLY A 324 7.40 4.81 -33.29
N ALA A 325 8.04 5.93 -33.63
CA ALA A 325 8.29 7.04 -32.70
C ALA A 325 8.07 8.42 -33.36
N SER A 326 7.46 9.35 -32.62
CA SER A 326 6.97 10.63 -33.15
C SER A 326 8.05 11.62 -33.60
N TYR A 327 9.29 11.49 -33.10
CA TYR A 327 10.41 12.30 -33.54
C TYR A 327 10.87 11.97 -34.98
N TRP A 328 10.49 10.82 -35.52
CA TRP A 328 10.79 10.41 -36.91
C TRP A 328 10.11 11.31 -37.95
N TYR A 329 9.00 11.96 -37.60
CA TYR A 329 8.29 12.91 -38.47
C TYR A 329 8.90 14.32 -38.49
N ARG A 330 9.84 14.63 -37.59
CA ARG A 330 10.44 15.98 -37.44
C ARG A 330 11.71 16.22 -38.24
N GLY A 331 12.20 15.24 -39.01
CA GLY A 331 13.47 15.38 -39.72
C GLY A 331 13.69 14.29 -40.76
N LYS A 332 14.86 14.37 -41.41
CA LYS A 332 15.30 13.41 -42.41
C LYS A 332 16.09 12.28 -41.74
N TYR A 333 15.64 11.06 -41.95
CA TYR A 333 16.26 9.82 -41.49
C TYR A 333 16.53 8.89 -42.69
N GLY A 334 17.22 7.76 -42.47
CA GLY A 334 17.52 6.78 -43.53
C GLY A 334 16.77 5.48 -43.31
N GLN A 335 17.52 4.36 -43.28
CA GLN A 335 17.10 3.19 -42.52
C GLN A 335 17.02 3.61 -41.03
N VAL A 336 15.84 3.50 -40.42
CA VAL A 336 15.58 3.97 -39.05
C VAL A 336 15.55 2.79 -38.07
N VAL A 337 15.08 1.64 -38.54
CA VAL A 337 14.97 0.40 -37.77
C VAL A 337 15.36 -0.77 -38.67
N THR A 338 16.09 -1.76 -38.14
CA THR A 338 16.43 -3.00 -38.86
C THR A 338 16.38 -4.18 -37.90
N ASN A 339 15.74 -5.28 -38.29
CA ASN A 339 15.55 -6.50 -37.49
C ASN A 339 14.95 -6.25 -36.07
N GLN A 340 14.18 -5.18 -35.86
CA GLN A 340 13.52 -4.99 -34.57
C GLN A 340 12.39 -6.01 -34.43
N LYS A 341 12.31 -6.65 -33.26
CA LYS A 341 11.25 -7.60 -32.93
C LYS A 341 9.90 -6.89 -32.77
N VAL A 342 8.83 -7.62 -33.05
CA VAL A 342 7.45 -7.17 -32.86
C VAL A 342 6.97 -7.58 -31.46
N SER A 343 6.43 -6.64 -30.69
CA SER A 343 5.99 -6.90 -29.32
C SER A 343 4.73 -7.76 -29.28
N VAL A 344 4.65 -8.66 -28.31
CA VAL A 344 3.51 -9.55 -28.09
C VAL A 344 2.68 -9.06 -26.91
N PHE A 345 1.36 -9.02 -27.07
CA PHE A 345 0.41 -8.60 -26.03
C PHE A 345 -0.78 -9.55 -25.94
N LEU A 346 -1.43 -9.60 -24.78
CA LEU A 346 -2.76 -10.16 -24.57
C LEU A 346 -3.71 -9.02 -24.14
N ASP A 347 -4.73 -8.75 -24.95
CA ASP A 347 -5.84 -7.86 -24.61
C ASP A 347 -6.99 -8.68 -24.00
N LEU A 348 -7.60 -8.22 -22.91
CA LEU A 348 -8.82 -8.79 -22.33
C LEU A 348 -9.72 -7.70 -21.71
N GLU A 349 -11.02 -8.02 -21.55
CA GLU A 349 -12.04 -7.09 -21.04
C GLU A 349 -12.49 -7.51 -19.64
N ASN A 350 -12.56 -6.56 -18.69
CA ASN A 350 -12.98 -6.80 -17.31
C ASN A 350 -14.50 -6.74 -17.14
N SER A 351 -15.25 -7.44 -18.01
CA SER A 351 -16.73 -7.44 -17.99
C SER A 351 -17.30 -8.78 -17.51
N GLU A 352 -18.51 -8.77 -16.94
CA GLU A 352 -19.23 -10.00 -16.54
C GLU A 352 -19.43 -10.95 -17.75
N LYS A 353 -19.63 -10.37 -18.94
CA LYS A 353 -19.75 -11.11 -20.21
C LYS A 353 -18.47 -11.90 -20.54
N ASN A 354 -17.32 -11.39 -20.09
CA ASN A 354 -16.02 -12.06 -20.19
C ASN A 354 -15.68 -12.89 -18.94
N LYS A 355 -16.67 -13.15 -18.07
CA LYS A 355 -16.53 -13.85 -16.77
C LYS A 355 -15.65 -13.13 -15.74
N LEU A 356 -15.40 -11.85 -15.94
CA LEU A 356 -14.77 -10.97 -14.94
C LEU A 356 -15.85 -10.00 -14.43
N GLY A 357 -15.64 -8.68 -14.48
CA GLY A 357 -16.63 -7.72 -14.01
C GLY A 357 -16.51 -7.36 -12.53
N VAL A 358 -15.32 -7.51 -11.95
CA VAL A 358 -15.01 -7.01 -10.60
C VAL A 358 -13.83 -6.04 -10.68
N PRO A 359 -13.80 -4.95 -9.90
CA PRO A 359 -12.63 -4.07 -9.83
C PRO A 359 -11.37 -4.87 -9.48
N LEU A 360 -10.33 -4.73 -10.29
CA LEU A 360 -9.07 -5.46 -10.13
C LEU A 360 -8.00 -4.54 -9.53
N PRO A 361 -7.46 -4.84 -8.34
CA PRO A 361 -6.37 -4.06 -7.76
C PRO A 361 -5.07 -4.15 -8.57
N LYS A 362 -4.25 -3.09 -8.54
CA LYS A 362 -2.94 -3.10 -9.19
C LYS A 362 -2.07 -4.26 -8.71
N GLY A 363 -1.40 -4.93 -9.64
CA GLY A 363 -0.71 -6.19 -9.39
C GLY A 363 0.11 -6.69 -10.57
N ILE A 364 0.81 -7.81 -10.38
CA ILE A 364 1.59 -8.46 -11.44
C ILE A 364 0.79 -9.63 -12.01
N VAL A 365 0.60 -9.68 -13.33
CA VAL A 365 -0.01 -10.81 -14.04
C VAL A 365 1.10 -11.70 -14.58
N ARG A 366 1.19 -12.92 -14.09
CA ARG A 366 2.15 -13.95 -14.54
C ARG A 366 1.42 -14.95 -15.42
N VAL A 367 1.85 -15.05 -16.68
CA VAL A 367 1.16 -15.86 -17.67
C VAL A 367 1.94 -17.15 -17.94
N TYR A 368 1.20 -18.25 -17.97
CA TYR A 368 1.69 -19.59 -18.25
C TYR A 368 0.93 -20.19 -19.43
N LYS A 369 1.57 -21.11 -20.14
CA LYS A 369 0.93 -21.94 -21.18
C LYS A 369 1.42 -23.38 -21.06
N SER A 370 0.55 -24.35 -21.35
CA SER A 370 0.96 -25.75 -21.46
C SER A 370 1.89 -25.95 -22.66
N ASP A 371 2.97 -26.68 -22.47
CA ASP A 371 3.76 -27.22 -23.58
C ASP A 371 3.18 -28.54 -24.11
N SER A 372 3.82 -29.13 -25.11
CA SER A 372 3.41 -30.39 -25.75
C SER A 372 3.46 -31.63 -24.83
N SER A 373 4.01 -31.52 -23.62
CA SER A 373 3.96 -32.56 -22.59
C SER A 373 2.83 -32.33 -21.56
N GLY A 374 2.13 -31.20 -21.64
CA GLY A 374 1.12 -30.74 -20.67
C GLY A 374 1.70 -29.99 -19.48
N ALA A 375 3.02 -29.74 -19.44
CA ALA A 375 3.65 -28.97 -18.37
C ALA A 375 3.41 -27.46 -18.58
N ARG A 376 3.03 -26.74 -17.52
CA ARG A 376 2.82 -25.28 -17.56
C ARG A 376 4.16 -24.55 -17.55
N GLN A 377 4.51 -23.94 -18.68
CA GLN A 377 5.70 -23.11 -18.85
C GLN A 377 5.35 -21.63 -18.65
N PHE A 378 6.23 -20.87 -18.00
CA PHE A 378 6.12 -19.41 -17.87
C PHE A 378 6.43 -18.74 -19.22
N ILE A 379 5.57 -17.82 -19.66
CA ILE A 379 5.69 -17.14 -20.96
C ILE A 379 5.76 -15.60 -20.87
N GLY A 380 5.71 -15.03 -19.66
CA GLY A 380 5.92 -13.61 -19.41
C GLY A 380 5.14 -13.09 -18.21
N GLU A 381 5.52 -11.91 -17.71
CA GLU A 381 4.75 -11.15 -16.72
C GLU A 381 4.70 -9.67 -17.08
N ASP A 382 3.62 -9.00 -16.66
CA ASP A 382 3.46 -7.54 -16.77
C ASP A 382 2.70 -7.00 -15.54
N ARG A 383 2.69 -5.67 -15.36
CA ARG A 383 1.93 -5.00 -14.31
C ARG A 383 0.62 -4.43 -14.86
N ILE A 384 -0.48 -4.72 -14.17
CA ILE A 384 -1.74 -4.00 -14.35
C ILE A 384 -1.90 -2.96 -13.24
N ASP A 385 -2.58 -1.86 -13.55
CA ASP A 385 -3.01 -0.88 -12.55
C ASP A 385 -4.41 -1.21 -12.01
N HIS A 386 -4.92 -0.40 -11.08
CA HIS A 386 -6.30 -0.49 -10.61
C HIS A 386 -7.26 -0.37 -11.81
N THR A 387 -7.90 -1.48 -12.17
CA THR A 387 -8.74 -1.58 -13.38
C THR A 387 -10.21 -1.74 -12.97
N PRO A 388 -11.07 -0.74 -13.22
CA PRO A 388 -12.51 -0.83 -12.95
C PRO A 388 -13.21 -1.97 -13.70
N ARG A 389 -14.45 -2.26 -13.31
CA ARG A 389 -15.39 -3.08 -14.09
C ARG A 389 -15.57 -2.50 -15.51
N ASP A 390 -15.75 -3.38 -16.48
CA ASP A 390 -15.99 -3.14 -17.91
C ASP A 390 -14.84 -2.42 -18.67
N GLU A 391 -13.72 -2.15 -18.00
CA GLU A 391 -12.50 -1.61 -18.63
C GLU A 391 -11.59 -2.68 -19.27
N LYS A 392 -10.64 -2.24 -20.09
CA LYS A 392 -9.72 -3.12 -20.84
C LYS A 392 -8.35 -3.26 -20.18
N ILE A 393 -7.89 -4.50 -20.09
CA ILE A 393 -6.57 -4.88 -19.62
C ILE A 393 -5.71 -5.24 -20.83
N ARG A 394 -4.46 -4.78 -20.84
CA ARG A 394 -3.42 -5.22 -21.78
C ARG A 394 -2.22 -5.72 -20.99
N VAL A 395 -1.78 -6.94 -21.27
CA VAL A 395 -0.61 -7.59 -20.65
C VAL A 395 0.46 -7.77 -21.73
N LYS A 396 1.66 -7.20 -21.54
CA LYS A 396 2.80 -7.40 -22.43
C LYS A 396 3.47 -8.76 -22.15
N MET A 397 3.66 -9.54 -23.21
CA MET A 397 4.30 -10.87 -23.16
C MET A 397 5.76 -10.86 -23.62
N GLY A 398 6.33 -9.67 -23.85
CA GLY A 398 7.69 -9.51 -24.39
C GLY A 398 7.70 -9.33 -25.92
N GLU A 399 8.66 -9.96 -26.59
CA GLU A 399 8.97 -9.74 -28.01
C GLU A 399 8.96 -11.04 -28.81
N ALA A 400 8.36 -11.04 -29.99
CA ALA A 400 8.32 -12.20 -30.88
C ALA A 400 9.71 -12.56 -31.40
N PHE A 401 10.06 -13.85 -31.39
CA PHE A 401 11.32 -14.34 -31.96
C PHE A 401 11.28 -14.36 -33.50
N ASP A 402 10.23 -14.96 -34.06
CA ASP A 402 10.09 -15.21 -35.51
C ASP A 402 9.48 -14.04 -36.30
N VAL A 403 9.22 -12.90 -35.67
CA VAL A 403 8.56 -11.75 -36.31
C VAL A 403 9.38 -10.50 -36.07
N VAL A 404 9.94 -9.97 -37.15
CA VAL A 404 10.79 -8.78 -37.16
C VAL A 404 10.34 -7.80 -38.24
N ALA A 405 10.63 -6.52 -38.03
CA ALA A 405 10.33 -5.47 -38.99
C ALA A 405 11.54 -4.54 -39.24
N ASP A 406 11.60 -4.05 -40.47
CA ASP A 406 12.56 -3.06 -40.94
C ASP A 406 11.79 -1.78 -41.32
N ARG A 407 12.33 -0.60 -40.99
CA ARG A 407 11.76 0.70 -41.38
C ARG A 407 12.76 1.60 -42.08
N LYS A 408 12.32 2.19 -43.18
CA LYS A 408 13.04 3.23 -43.94
C LYS A 408 12.15 4.47 -44.07
N GLN A 409 12.76 5.65 -43.94
CA GLN A 409 12.20 6.85 -44.54
C GLN A 409 12.64 6.89 -46.00
N MET A 410 11.68 6.81 -46.92
CA MET A 410 11.93 6.81 -48.38
C MET A 410 12.01 8.25 -48.92
N SER A 411 11.29 9.18 -48.30
CA SER A 411 11.32 10.60 -48.65
C SER A 411 11.06 11.50 -47.44
N TRP A 412 11.70 12.66 -47.43
CA TRP A 412 11.39 13.79 -46.56
C TRP A 412 11.43 15.06 -47.41
N LYS A 413 10.31 15.77 -47.47
CA LYS A 413 10.11 16.96 -48.30
C LYS A 413 9.47 18.08 -47.47
N PRO A 414 10.16 19.21 -47.23
CA PRO A 414 9.53 20.38 -46.64
C PRO A 414 8.55 20.98 -47.64
N LEU A 415 7.36 21.33 -47.18
CA LEU A 415 6.31 22.01 -47.95
C LEU A 415 6.11 23.48 -47.51
N GLY A 416 6.77 23.89 -46.43
CA GLY A 416 6.73 25.25 -45.87
C GLY A 416 7.64 25.35 -44.65
N SER A 417 7.52 26.44 -43.89
CA SER A 417 8.31 26.69 -42.68
C SER A 417 8.00 25.73 -41.52
N CYS A 418 6.78 25.22 -41.42
CA CYS A 418 6.36 24.27 -40.37
C CYS A 418 5.66 23.01 -40.92
N THR A 419 5.66 22.80 -42.24
CA THR A 419 4.96 21.68 -42.89
C THR A 419 5.96 20.78 -43.61
N SER A 420 5.89 19.46 -43.38
CA SER A 420 6.72 18.47 -44.06
C SER A 420 5.90 17.25 -44.49
N GLU A 421 6.14 16.76 -45.70
CA GLU A 421 5.68 15.46 -46.18
C GLU A 421 6.78 14.42 -46.00
N THR A 422 6.43 13.26 -45.46
CA THR A 422 7.34 12.13 -45.24
C THR A 422 6.76 10.86 -45.83
N GLU A 423 7.61 10.04 -46.44
CA GLU A 423 7.22 8.76 -47.02
C GLU A 423 8.00 7.63 -46.36
N TRP A 424 7.30 6.57 -46.02
CA TRP A 424 7.76 5.49 -45.16
C TRP A 424 7.54 4.14 -45.82
N GLU A 425 8.53 3.26 -45.67
CA GLU A 425 8.43 1.84 -45.97
C GLU A 425 8.68 1.07 -44.68
N THR A 426 7.70 0.25 -44.26
CA THR A 426 7.91 -0.76 -43.22
C THR A 426 7.72 -2.15 -43.82
N GLU A 427 8.79 -2.95 -43.83
CA GLU A 427 8.73 -4.36 -44.23
C GLU A 427 8.64 -5.24 -42.98
N ILE A 428 7.55 -6.00 -42.87
CA ILE A 428 7.30 -6.93 -41.75
C ILE A 428 7.51 -8.35 -42.26
N ARG A 429 8.41 -9.10 -41.61
CA ARG A 429 8.82 -10.46 -41.99
C ARG A 429 8.35 -11.47 -40.96
N ASN A 430 7.57 -12.45 -41.41
CA ASN A 430 7.02 -13.54 -40.60
C ASN A 430 7.72 -14.84 -40.92
N HIS A 431 8.56 -15.31 -39.99
CA HIS A 431 9.29 -16.57 -40.11
C HIS A 431 8.51 -17.78 -39.57
N LYS A 432 7.23 -17.63 -39.18
CA LYS A 432 6.36 -18.74 -38.71
C LYS A 432 5.66 -19.48 -39.85
N ASP A 433 5.23 -20.72 -39.59
CA ASP A 433 4.43 -21.54 -40.52
C ASP A 433 2.95 -21.15 -40.61
N THR A 434 2.49 -20.23 -39.76
CA THR A 434 1.13 -19.68 -39.80
C THR A 434 1.15 -18.21 -40.24
N PRO A 435 0.10 -17.74 -40.95
CA PRO A 435 -0.08 -16.31 -41.20
C PRO A 435 -0.36 -15.57 -39.89
N ILE A 436 0.03 -14.30 -39.81
CA ILE A 436 -0.16 -13.43 -38.66
C ILE A 436 -0.81 -12.11 -39.06
N GLU A 437 -1.27 -11.36 -38.07
CA GLU A 437 -1.71 -9.96 -38.19
C GLU A 437 -0.84 -9.13 -37.24
N VAL A 438 -0.28 -8.03 -37.74
CA VAL A 438 0.56 -7.11 -36.96
C VAL A 438 -0.06 -5.72 -37.01
N GLU A 439 -0.41 -5.18 -35.85
CA GLU A 439 -0.89 -3.81 -35.68
C GLU A 439 0.32 -2.86 -35.72
N LEU A 440 0.43 -2.13 -36.83
CA LEU A 440 1.46 -1.14 -37.07
C LEU A 440 1.03 0.17 -36.44
N VAL A 441 1.74 0.65 -35.40
CA VAL A 441 1.33 1.82 -34.60
C VAL A 441 2.24 3.02 -34.88
N GLU A 442 1.65 4.07 -35.43
CA GLU A 442 2.34 5.29 -35.85
C GLU A 442 2.00 6.47 -34.93
N PRO A 443 2.79 6.70 -33.85
CA PRO A 443 2.71 7.94 -33.09
C PRO A 443 3.31 9.09 -33.90
N VAL A 444 2.52 10.11 -34.20
CA VAL A 444 2.83 11.30 -35.00
C VAL A 444 2.34 12.54 -34.27
N GLY A 445 3.16 13.58 -34.18
CA GLY A 445 2.77 14.83 -33.52
C GLY A 445 2.28 15.90 -34.51
N GLY A 446 1.67 16.97 -33.99
CA GLY A 446 1.18 18.10 -34.79
C GLY A 446 -0.11 17.78 -35.55
N ASP A 447 -0.52 18.67 -36.44
CA ASP A 447 -1.64 18.43 -37.35
C ASP A 447 -1.17 17.56 -38.51
N TRP A 448 -1.70 16.34 -38.64
CA TRP A 448 -1.27 15.37 -39.64
C TRP A 448 -2.41 14.81 -40.48
N GLN A 449 -2.06 14.41 -41.71
CA GLN A 449 -2.90 13.62 -42.60
C GLN A 449 -2.09 12.54 -43.32
N VAL A 450 -2.65 11.34 -43.44
CA VAL A 450 -2.11 10.29 -44.31
C VAL A 450 -2.56 10.61 -45.74
N VAL A 451 -1.63 11.09 -46.56
CA VAL A 451 -1.85 11.52 -47.95
C VAL A 451 -2.01 10.32 -48.88
N GLN A 452 -1.29 9.23 -48.60
CA GLN A 452 -1.31 8.00 -49.38
C GLN A 452 -0.91 6.82 -48.49
N SER A 453 -1.47 5.63 -48.71
CA SER A 453 -1.06 4.40 -48.01
C SER A 453 -1.41 3.14 -48.80
N SER A 454 -0.65 2.06 -48.62
CA SER A 454 -0.92 0.74 -49.23
C SER A 454 -1.95 -0.10 -48.47
N LEU A 455 -2.26 0.28 -47.22
CA LEU A 455 -3.30 -0.29 -46.37
C LEU A 455 -4.18 0.84 -45.80
N PRO A 456 -5.46 0.60 -45.48
CA PRO A 456 -6.31 1.63 -44.87
C PRO A 456 -5.77 2.11 -43.52
N ALA A 457 -5.41 3.40 -43.42
CA ALA A 457 -5.02 4.03 -42.16
C ALA A 457 -6.23 4.23 -41.24
N LYS A 458 -6.11 3.81 -39.98
CA LYS A 458 -7.10 4.06 -38.93
C LYS A 458 -6.55 5.11 -37.96
N LYS A 459 -7.18 6.28 -37.89
CA LYS A 459 -6.89 7.27 -36.84
C LYS A 459 -7.41 6.72 -35.51
N GLN A 460 -6.54 6.58 -34.51
CA GLN A 460 -6.91 6.16 -33.16
C GLN A 460 -7.24 7.38 -32.30
N ASP A 461 -6.35 8.39 -32.33
CA ASP A 461 -6.46 9.61 -31.53
C ASP A 461 -5.79 10.80 -32.26
N ALA A 462 -5.60 11.93 -31.59
CA ALA A 462 -4.98 13.13 -32.17
C ALA A 462 -3.50 12.95 -32.56
N HIS A 463 -2.80 12.01 -31.93
CA HIS A 463 -1.37 11.73 -32.06
C HIS A 463 -1.04 10.34 -32.61
N THR A 464 -2.02 9.48 -32.90
CA THR A 464 -1.75 8.10 -33.34
C THR A 464 -2.65 7.67 -34.50
N PHE A 465 -2.05 7.01 -35.50
CA PHE A 465 -2.76 6.17 -36.48
C PHE A 465 -2.17 4.76 -36.54
N THR A 466 -2.93 3.84 -37.12
CA THR A 466 -2.58 2.42 -37.18
C THR A 466 -2.92 1.79 -38.53
N PHE A 467 -2.22 0.70 -38.88
CA PHE A 467 -2.58 -0.22 -39.95
C PHE A 467 -2.59 -1.67 -39.45
N ASP A 468 -3.54 -2.49 -39.91
CA ASP A 468 -3.53 -3.94 -39.65
C ASP A 468 -2.82 -4.65 -40.80
N ALA A 469 -1.55 -5.01 -40.59
CA ALA A 469 -0.73 -5.67 -41.58
C ALA A 469 -0.85 -7.20 -41.46
N ARG A 470 -1.68 -7.81 -42.31
CA ARG A 470 -1.69 -9.27 -42.46
C ARG A 470 -0.42 -9.73 -43.17
N VAL A 471 0.32 -10.65 -42.56
CA VAL A 471 1.58 -11.22 -43.08
C VAL A 471 1.40 -12.72 -43.34
N PRO A 472 1.69 -13.23 -44.55
CA PRO A 472 1.57 -14.67 -44.84
C PRO A 472 2.58 -15.51 -44.04
N ALA A 473 2.32 -16.82 -43.95
CA ALA A 473 3.27 -17.79 -43.41
C ALA A 473 4.58 -17.78 -44.22
N ARG A 474 5.72 -17.88 -43.53
CA ARG A 474 7.09 -17.89 -44.09
C ARG A 474 7.35 -16.78 -45.13
N GLY A 475 6.71 -15.62 -44.95
CA GLY A 475 6.68 -14.54 -45.94
C GLY A 475 6.73 -13.15 -45.33
N LYS A 476 6.37 -12.14 -46.12
CA LYS A 476 6.47 -10.74 -45.72
C LYS A 476 5.38 -9.86 -46.32
N THR A 477 5.13 -8.74 -45.66
CA THR A 477 4.22 -7.68 -46.11
C THR A 477 4.92 -6.33 -45.95
N THR A 478 4.89 -5.51 -46.99
CA THR A 478 5.47 -4.17 -46.99
C THR A 478 4.36 -3.13 -46.97
N VAL A 479 4.33 -2.31 -45.91
CA VAL A 479 3.39 -1.20 -45.75
C VAL A 479 4.11 0.08 -46.18
N THR A 480 3.62 0.72 -47.24
CA THR A 480 4.11 2.03 -47.69
C THR A 480 3.07 3.09 -47.41
N TYR A 481 3.50 4.22 -46.85
CA TYR A 481 2.59 5.30 -46.46
C TYR A 481 3.28 6.66 -46.45
N ARG A 482 2.50 7.69 -46.74
CA ARG A 482 2.94 9.07 -46.90
C ARG A 482 2.13 9.96 -45.95
N VAL A 483 2.82 10.63 -45.03
CA VAL A 483 2.21 11.48 -44.01
C VAL A 483 2.68 12.91 -44.22
N GLN A 484 1.72 13.82 -44.39
CA GLN A 484 1.97 15.25 -44.27
C GLN A 484 1.71 15.66 -42.82
N VAL A 485 2.65 16.38 -42.24
CA VAL A 485 2.60 16.88 -40.86
C VAL A 485 2.86 18.38 -40.85
N ARG A 486 2.10 19.11 -40.03
CA ARG A 486 2.18 20.55 -39.81
C ARG A 486 2.39 20.81 -38.30
N TRP A 487 3.36 21.66 -37.97
CA TRP A 487 3.83 21.92 -36.60
C TRP A 487 3.54 23.34 -36.09
N CYS A 488 2.76 24.12 -36.86
CA CYS A 488 2.24 25.45 -36.56
C CYS A 488 0.87 25.62 -37.23
#